data_AF-A0A3Q9KX77-F1
#
_entry.id   AF-A0A3Q9KX77-F1
#
_cell.length_a   1.000
_cell.length_b   1.000
_cell.length_c   1.000
_cell.angle_alpha   90.00
_cell.angle_beta   90.00
_cell.angle_gamma   90.00
#
_symmetry.space_group_name_H-M   'P 1'
#
loop_
_entity.id
_entity.type
_entity.pdbx_description
1 polymer ?
#
loop_
_entity_poly.entity_id
_entity_poly.type
_entity_poly.pdbx_seq_one_letter_code
_entity_poly.pdbx_strand_id
1 'polypeptide(L)'
;MSGAGTRVDVGTRFVYDGEAVEVIELVATTAGNEVALKDVRGRVQRLSLKELLFSDRARVIPDGPGPSGAAADELASVVLDQLGDDGREATAERAGHMREVLMGFRSGSPELAADAEPRDEYALAEPLEANQDAFYAGAHVHSLGDSVAGGIPHRQQSVAWSSWQT
;
A
#
# COMPACT_ATOMS: atom_id res chain seq x y z
N MET A 1 -16.63 6.53 -12.03
CA MET A 1 -15.55 5.92 -12.83
C MET A 1 -14.23 6.47 -12.31
N SER A 2 -13.69 5.90 -11.22
CA SER A 2 -12.29 6.12 -10.84
C SER A 2 -11.48 5.07 -11.61
N GLY A 3 -10.76 5.51 -12.63
CA GLY A 3 -9.78 4.64 -13.28
C GLY A 3 -8.60 4.54 -12.33
N ALA A 4 -8.42 3.39 -11.68
CA ALA A 4 -7.18 3.06 -11.00
C ALA A 4 -6.05 3.15 -12.06
N GLY A 5 -5.23 4.20 -11.97
CA GLY A 5 -4.17 4.45 -12.92
C GLY A 5 -2.96 3.58 -12.62
N THR A 6 -2.55 2.73 -13.56
CA THR A 6 -1.22 2.11 -13.50
C THR A 6 -0.16 3.20 -13.72
N ARG A 7 0.74 3.39 -12.74
CA ARG A 7 1.92 4.22 -12.93
C ARG A 7 2.89 3.49 -13.85
N VAL A 8 3.31 4.15 -14.92
CA VAL A 8 4.33 3.66 -15.86
C VAL A 8 5.55 4.56 -15.72
N ASP A 9 6.69 3.95 -15.43
CA ASP A 9 7.98 4.62 -15.30
C ASP A 9 9.06 3.80 -16.04
N VAL A 10 10.26 4.36 -16.18
CA VAL A 10 11.41 3.57 -16.65
C VAL A 10 11.66 2.41 -15.67
N GLY A 11 11.85 1.21 -16.20
CA GLY A 11 11.96 -0.04 -15.46
C GLY A 11 10.66 -0.84 -15.35
N THR A 12 9.49 -0.23 -15.64
CA THR A 12 8.21 -0.96 -15.62
C THR A 12 8.20 -2.06 -16.66
N ARG A 13 7.78 -3.28 -16.27
CA ARG A 13 7.74 -4.46 -17.14
C ARG A 13 6.33 -4.79 -17.59
N PHE A 14 6.23 -5.28 -18.82
CA PHE A 14 4.98 -5.71 -19.44
C PHE A 14 5.17 -7.05 -20.13
N VAL A 15 4.07 -7.79 -20.27
CA VAL A 15 3.88 -8.75 -21.35
C VAL A 15 3.22 -7.99 -22.50
N TYR A 16 3.87 -7.92 -23.65
CA TYR A 16 3.36 -7.31 -24.88
C TYR A 16 3.38 -8.35 -26.00
N ASP A 17 2.22 -8.66 -26.58
CA ASP A 17 2.08 -9.75 -27.57
C ASP A 17 2.62 -11.11 -27.11
N GLY A 18 2.63 -11.35 -25.79
CA GLY A 18 3.20 -12.56 -25.20
C GLY A 18 4.72 -12.51 -24.96
N GLU A 19 5.41 -11.44 -25.34
CA GLU A 19 6.83 -11.24 -25.01
C GLU A 19 7.02 -10.33 -23.79
N ALA A 20 7.97 -10.67 -22.92
CA ALA A 20 8.34 -9.83 -21.80
C ALA A 20 9.21 -8.66 -22.27
N VAL A 21 8.79 -7.44 -21.94
CA VAL A 21 9.44 -6.19 -22.34
C VAL A 21 9.52 -5.23 -21.16
N GLU A 22 10.54 -4.36 -21.16
CA GLU A 22 10.80 -3.35 -20.13
C GLU A 22 10.75 -1.96 -20.74
N VAL A 23 10.11 -1.01 -20.06
CA VAL A 23 10.17 0.41 -20.42
C VAL A 23 11.56 0.94 -20.13
N ILE A 24 12.30 1.33 -21.17
CA ILE A 24 13.64 1.91 -21.01
C ILE A 24 13.65 3.43 -21.19
N GLU A 25 12.58 4.00 -21.75
CA GLU A 25 12.46 5.43 -21.99
C GLU A 25 10.98 5.84 -22.10
N LEU A 26 10.66 7.02 -21.58
CA LEU A 26 9.38 7.71 -21.75
C LEU A 26 9.63 9.02 -22.49
N VAL A 27 8.92 9.24 -23.59
CA VAL A 27 9.14 10.40 -24.47
C VAL A 27 7.81 11.11 -24.71
N ALA A 28 7.75 12.39 -24.32
CA ALA A 28 6.66 13.27 -24.72
C ALA A 28 6.93 13.82 -26.12
N THR A 29 6.05 13.51 -27.08
CA THR A 29 6.12 14.01 -28.45
C THR A 29 4.93 14.92 -28.75
N THR A 30 4.99 15.65 -29.85
CA THR A 30 3.85 16.46 -30.35
C THR A 30 2.63 15.60 -30.68
N ALA A 31 2.82 14.30 -30.98
CA ALA A 31 1.74 13.35 -31.27
C ALA A 31 1.19 12.65 -30.00
N GLY A 32 1.79 12.90 -28.83
CA GLY A 32 1.44 12.30 -27.55
C GLY A 32 2.62 11.60 -26.87
N ASN A 33 2.33 10.90 -25.78
CA ASN A 33 3.35 10.17 -25.02
C ASN A 33 3.68 8.84 -25.71
N GLU A 34 4.97 8.60 -25.89
CA GLU A 34 5.54 7.37 -26.41
C GLU A 34 6.41 6.69 -25.34
N VAL A 35 6.58 5.38 -25.48
CA VAL A 35 7.43 4.53 -24.66
C VAL A 35 8.42 3.80 -25.57
N ALA A 36 9.67 3.69 -25.15
CA ALA A 36 10.61 2.73 -25.73
C ALA A 36 10.63 1.48 -24.86
N LEU A 37 10.34 0.34 -25.49
CA LEU A 37 10.31 -0.97 -24.86
C LEU A 37 11.49 -1.80 -25.33
N LYS A 38 12.16 -2.46 -24.40
CA LYS A 38 13.26 -3.39 -24.67
C LYS A 38 12.83 -4.81 -24.33
N ASP A 39 12.98 -5.73 -25.27
CA ASP A 39 12.73 -7.15 -25.03
C ASP A 39 13.93 -7.85 -24.36
N VAL A 40 13.73 -9.11 -23.97
CA VAL A 40 14.79 -9.96 -23.39
C VAL A 40 15.97 -10.23 -24.34
N ARG A 41 15.79 -9.99 -25.65
CA ARG A 41 16.83 -10.13 -26.68
C ARG A 41 17.55 -8.80 -26.95
N GLY A 42 17.17 -7.73 -26.25
CA GLY A 42 17.72 -6.39 -26.40
C GLY A 42 17.20 -5.61 -27.60
N ARG A 43 16.17 -6.09 -28.31
CA ARG A 43 15.50 -5.32 -29.38
C ARG A 43 14.68 -4.22 -28.76
N VAL A 44 14.74 -3.03 -29.35
CA VAL A 44 14.01 -1.85 -28.90
C VAL A 44 12.91 -1.51 -29.88
N GLN A 45 11.69 -1.31 -29.39
CA GLN A 45 10.54 -0.85 -30.16
C GLN A 45 9.88 0.35 -29.49
N ARG A 46 9.30 1.24 -30.29
CA ARG A 46 8.51 2.38 -29.80
C ARG A 46 7.02 2.11 -29.95
N LEU A 47 6.26 2.46 -28.92
CA LEU A 47 4.79 2.39 -28.92
C LEU A 47 4.21 3.66 -28.32
N SER A 48 2.97 3.97 -28.67
CA SER A 48 2.22 4.98 -27.92
C SER A 48 1.96 4.46 -26.50
N LEU A 49 2.13 5.31 -25.49
CA LEU A 49 1.74 5.00 -24.12
C LEU A 49 0.24 4.66 -24.04
N LYS A 50 -0.59 5.30 -24.89
CA LYS A 50 -2.01 4.99 -24.99
C LYS A 50 -2.24 3.56 -25.46
N GLU A 51 -1.49 3.09 -26.46
CA GLU A 51 -1.59 1.70 -26.92
C GLU A 51 -1.16 0.74 -25.80
N LEU A 52 -0.06 1.02 -25.12
CA LEU A 52 0.42 0.18 -24.02
C LEU A 52 -0.57 0.08 -22.85
N LEU A 53 -1.33 1.15 -22.55
CA LEU A 53 -2.24 1.21 -21.42
C LEU A 53 -3.65 0.67 -21.70
N PHE A 54 -4.13 0.83 -22.93
CA PHE A 54 -5.55 0.56 -23.26
C PHE A 54 -5.74 -0.61 -24.23
N SER A 55 -4.66 -1.19 -24.76
CA SER A 55 -4.72 -2.38 -25.60
C SER A 55 -4.79 -3.65 -24.76
N ASP A 56 -5.50 -4.66 -25.25
CA ASP A 56 -5.55 -6.02 -24.70
C ASP A 56 -4.24 -6.80 -24.91
N ARG A 57 -3.36 -6.28 -25.78
CA ARG A 57 -2.04 -6.84 -26.11
C ARG A 57 -1.02 -6.66 -24.99
N ALA A 58 -1.27 -5.76 -24.05
CA ALA A 58 -0.35 -5.39 -22.99
C ALA A 58 -0.89 -5.76 -21.60
N ARG A 59 -0.04 -6.36 -20.76
CA ARG A 59 -0.33 -6.61 -19.34
C ARG A 59 0.88 -6.26 -18.48
N VAL A 60 0.67 -5.55 -17.38
CA VAL A 60 1.74 -5.17 -16.45
C VAL A 60 2.29 -6.42 -15.75
N ILE A 61 3.61 -6.52 -15.64
CA ILE A 61 4.29 -7.49 -14.77
C ILE A 61 4.68 -6.73 -13.49
N PRO A 62 4.08 -7.04 -12.33
CA PRO A 62 4.43 -6.36 -11.08
C PRO A 62 5.85 -6.71 -10.65
N ASP A 63 6.63 -5.71 -10.22
CA ASP A 63 8.04 -5.85 -9.81
C ASP A 63 8.24 -6.44 -8.39
N GLY A 64 7.15 -6.79 -7.69
CA GLY A 64 7.19 -7.36 -6.34
C GLY A 64 5.87 -8.01 -5.92
N PRO A 65 5.81 -8.61 -4.71
CA PRO A 65 4.52 -8.94 -4.11
C PRO A 65 3.65 -7.68 -4.12
N GLY A 66 2.35 -7.84 -4.41
CA GLY A 66 1.40 -6.75 -4.52
C GLY A 66 1.47 -5.77 -3.34
N PRO A 67 0.92 -4.57 -3.51
CA PRO A 67 1.18 -3.41 -2.66
C PRO A 67 1.18 -3.76 -1.17
N SER A 68 2.34 -3.55 -0.54
CA SER A 68 2.52 -3.69 0.90
C SER A 68 2.20 -2.34 1.53
N GLY A 69 1.32 -2.30 2.53
CA GLY A 69 0.87 -1.07 3.18
C GLY A 69 1.95 -0.21 3.87
N ALA A 70 3.23 -0.60 3.76
CA ALA A 70 4.39 0.15 4.22
C ALA A 70 5.09 0.97 3.11
N ALA A 71 4.67 0.87 1.85
CA ALA A 71 5.22 1.67 0.77
C ALA A 71 4.71 3.13 0.87
N ALA A 72 5.57 4.01 1.38
CA ALA A 72 5.27 5.43 1.62
C ALA A 72 4.82 6.21 0.37
N ASP A 73 5.04 5.65 -0.84
CA ASP A 73 4.73 6.28 -2.12
C ASP A 73 3.34 5.92 -2.66
N GLU A 74 2.60 5.00 -2.02
CA GLU A 74 1.25 4.63 -2.42
C GLU A 74 0.19 5.33 -1.56
N LEU A 75 -0.62 6.18 -2.19
CA LEU A 75 -1.74 6.81 -1.51
C LEU A 75 -2.72 5.74 -1.02
N ALA A 76 -3.06 5.79 0.27
CA ALA A 76 -4.02 4.87 0.88
C ALA A 76 -5.36 4.82 0.12
N SER A 77 -5.78 5.94 -0.48
CA SER A 77 -6.98 5.99 -1.32
C SER A 77 -6.89 5.08 -2.55
N VAL A 78 -5.72 4.99 -3.19
CA VAL A 78 -5.49 4.15 -4.37
C VAL A 78 -5.50 2.68 -3.98
N VAL A 79 -4.87 2.32 -2.85
CA VAL A 79 -4.84 0.94 -2.35
C VAL A 79 -6.24 0.47 -1.95
N LEU A 80 -7.02 1.32 -1.27
CA LEU A 80 -8.41 1.02 -0.90
C LEU A 80 -9.33 0.89 -2.13
N ASP A 81 -9.10 1.66 -3.19
CA ASP A 81 -9.91 1.58 -4.42
C ASP A 81 -9.69 0.27 -5.17
N GLN A 82 -8.54 -0.38 -5.00
CA GLN A 82 -8.22 -1.69 -5.61
C GLN A 82 -8.90 -2.88 -4.91
N LEU A 83 -9.42 -2.70 -3.70
CA LEU A 83 -10.15 -3.76 -2.99
C LEU A 83 -11.54 -3.96 -3.60
N GLY A 84 -11.93 -5.23 -3.78
CA GLY A 84 -13.34 -5.57 -4.01
C GLY A 84 -14.21 -5.28 -2.79
N ASP A 85 -15.53 -5.36 -2.92
CA ASP A 85 -16.48 -4.97 -1.88
C ASP A 85 -16.25 -5.73 -0.55
N ASP A 86 -16.05 -7.05 -0.61
CA ASP A 86 -15.72 -7.88 0.56
C ASP A 86 -14.43 -7.41 1.27
N GLY A 87 -13.43 -7.00 0.49
CA GLY A 87 -12.15 -6.50 1.01
C GLY A 87 -12.30 -5.13 1.68
N ARG A 88 -13.14 -4.26 1.12
CA ARG A 88 -13.45 -2.95 1.72
C ARG A 88 -14.24 -3.11 3.01
N GLU A 89 -15.22 -4.00 3.05
CA GLU A 89 -15.99 -4.31 4.25
C GLU A 89 -15.07 -4.86 5.36
N ALA A 90 -14.24 -5.85 5.06
CA ALA A 90 -13.29 -6.41 6.03
C ALA A 90 -12.30 -5.36 6.56
N THR A 91 -11.86 -4.43 5.70
CA THR A 91 -10.96 -3.34 6.09
C THR A 91 -11.67 -2.32 6.99
N ALA A 92 -12.92 -1.96 6.65
CA ALA A 92 -13.74 -1.06 7.44
C ALA A 92 -14.06 -1.64 8.83
N GLU A 93 -14.38 -2.92 8.90
CA GLU A 93 -14.58 -3.67 10.14
C GLU A 93 -13.34 -3.61 11.03
N ARG A 94 -12.18 -3.94 10.48
CA ARG A 94 -10.91 -3.94 11.22
C ARG A 94 -10.54 -2.54 11.71
N ALA A 95 -10.72 -1.52 10.88
CA ALA A 95 -10.46 -0.15 11.26
C ALA A 95 -11.45 0.35 12.34
N GLY A 96 -12.72 -0.08 12.26
CA GLY A 96 -13.73 0.20 13.29
C GLY A 96 -13.34 -0.40 14.63
N HIS A 97 -12.92 -1.66 14.64
CA HIS A 97 -12.46 -2.32 15.85
C HIS A 97 -11.22 -1.65 16.45
N MET A 98 -10.24 -1.27 15.63
CA MET A 98 -9.06 -0.54 16.12
C MET A 98 -9.44 0.79 16.78
N ARG A 99 -10.37 1.55 16.19
CA ARG A 99 -10.89 2.78 16.79
C ARG A 99 -11.64 2.51 18.08
N GLU A 100 -12.45 1.45 18.14
CA GLU A 100 -13.18 1.08 19.36
C GLU A 100 -12.23 0.72 20.50
N VAL A 101 -11.18 -0.07 20.22
CA VAL A 101 -10.14 -0.41 21.20
C VAL A 101 -9.38 0.83 21.69
N LEU A 102 -9.09 1.77 20.79
CA LEU A 102 -8.30 2.96 21.11
C LEU A 102 -9.13 4.09 21.72
N MET A 103 -10.41 4.21 21.37
CA MET A 103 -11.22 5.39 21.70
C MET A 103 -12.49 5.04 22.47
N GLY A 104 -12.82 3.76 22.63
CA GLY A 104 -14.08 3.27 23.17
C GLY A 104 -15.24 3.25 22.17
N PHE A 105 -15.09 3.90 21.02
CA PHE A 105 -16.16 4.07 20.01
C PHE A 105 -15.72 3.52 18.66
N ARG A 106 -16.61 2.82 17.93
CA ARG A 106 -16.28 2.22 16.63
C ARG A 106 -16.02 3.26 15.54
N SER A 107 -16.69 4.40 15.65
CA SER A 107 -16.45 5.61 14.86
C SER A 107 -15.14 6.31 15.24
N GLY A 108 -14.63 6.06 16.46
CA GLY A 108 -13.54 6.79 17.08
C GLY A 108 -13.97 8.07 17.79
N SER A 109 -15.26 8.39 17.86
CA SER A 109 -15.77 9.62 18.50
C SER A 109 -17.12 9.40 19.20
N PRO A 110 -17.32 10.00 20.38
CA PRO A 110 -18.58 9.90 21.13
C PRO A 110 -19.76 10.57 20.40
N GLU A 111 -19.50 11.60 19.58
CA GLU A 111 -20.54 12.32 18.83
C GLU A 111 -21.22 11.45 17.76
N LEU A 112 -20.55 10.38 17.33
CA LEU A 112 -21.02 9.40 16.36
C LEU A 112 -21.17 8.00 16.97
N ALA A 113 -21.37 7.93 18.29
CA ALA A 113 -21.58 6.67 18.98
C ALA A 113 -22.82 5.95 18.44
N ALA A 114 -22.69 4.65 18.17
CA ALA A 114 -23.84 3.81 17.91
C ALA A 114 -24.60 3.52 19.21
N ASP A 115 -25.83 3.02 19.09
CA ASP A 115 -26.60 2.56 20.25
C ASP A 115 -25.80 1.49 21.01
N ALA A 116 -25.69 1.67 22.33
CA ALA A 116 -24.88 0.84 23.23
C ALA A 116 -23.35 0.93 23.05
N GLU A 117 -22.83 1.99 22.43
CA GLU A 117 -21.41 2.38 22.52
C GLU A 117 -21.20 3.51 23.57
N PRO A 118 -20.08 3.50 24.32
CA PRO A 118 -18.97 2.55 24.26
C PRO A 118 -19.35 1.24 24.97
N ARG A 119 -18.90 0.10 24.43
CA ARG A 119 -19.12 -1.19 25.08
C ARG A 119 -18.20 -1.30 26.29
N ASP A 120 -18.68 -1.90 27.38
CA ASP A 120 -17.92 -2.04 28.62
C ASP A 120 -16.53 -2.71 28.42
N GLU A 121 -16.41 -3.63 27.46
CA GLU A 121 -15.14 -4.31 27.13
C GLU A 121 -14.09 -3.42 26.44
N TYR A 122 -14.52 -2.30 25.85
CA TYR A 122 -13.66 -1.28 25.23
C TYR A 122 -13.75 0.08 25.94
N ALA A 123 -14.50 0.17 27.02
CA ALA A 123 -14.58 1.36 27.86
C ALA A 123 -13.21 1.56 28.52
N LEU A 124 -12.38 2.39 27.89
CA LEU A 124 -11.07 2.72 28.42
C LEU A 124 -11.23 3.37 29.80
N ALA A 125 -10.55 2.81 30.80
CA ALA A 125 -10.59 3.31 32.16
C ALA A 125 -10.04 4.74 32.30
N GLU A 126 -9.25 5.22 31.32
CA GLU A 126 -8.84 6.61 31.20
C GLU A 126 -8.94 7.11 29.74
N PRO A 127 -9.30 8.39 29.50
CA PRO A 127 -9.43 8.95 28.16
C PRO A 127 -8.10 8.96 27.39
N LEU A 128 -8.10 8.47 26.15
CA LEU A 128 -6.91 8.35 25.29
C LEU A 128 -6.29 9.71 24.88
N GLU A 129 -6.86 10.87 25.25
CA GLU A 129 -6.25 12.18 24.97
C GLU A 129 -4.80 12.25 25.50
N ALA A 130 -4.50 11.58 26.62
CA ALA A 130 -3.14 11.48 27.17
C ALA A 130 -2.22 10.49 26.43
N ASN A 131 -2.76 9.60 25.59
CA ASN A 131 -2.01 8.50 24.95
C ASN A 131 -1.82 8.71 23.43
N GLN A 132 -2.66 9.55 22.80
CA GLN A 132 -2.48 9.99 21.41
C GLN A 132 -1.17 10.76 21.24
N ASP A 133 -0.89 11.74 22.11
CA ASP A 133 0.37 12.49 22.09
C ASP A 133 1.59 11.58 22.28
N ALA A 134 1.48 10.56 23.15
CA ALA A 134 2.54 9.58 23.35
C ALA A 134 2.77 8.69 22.12
N PHE A 135 1.70 8.31 21.41
CA PHE A 135 1.79 7.55 20.16
C PHE A 135 2.40 8.38 19.02
N TYR A 136 1.94 9.62 18.82
CA TYR A 136 2.50 10.53 17.81
C TYR A 136 3.95 10.94 18.13
N ALA A 137 4.32 11.07 19.41
CA ALA A 137 5.70 11.30 19.83
C ALA A 137 6.60 10.07 19.60
N GLY A 138 6.08 8.85 19.80
CA GLY A 138 6.81 7.60 19.55
C GLY A 138 7.03 7.28 18.06
N ALA A 139 6.15 7.76 17.18
CA ALA A 139 6.26 7.55 15.74
C ALA A 139 7.38 8.38 15.05
N HIS A 140 8.02 9.32 15.78
CA HIS A 140 9.08 10.20 15.25
C HIS A 140 10.52 9.79 15.62
N VAL A 141 10.75 8.60 16.19
CA VAL A 141 12.11 8.12 16.47
C VAL A 141 12.31 6.74 15.85
N HIS A 142 12.58 6.68 14.55
CA HIS A 142 13.47 5.70 13.89
C HIS A 142 13.78 6.20 12.46
N SER A 143 14.42 7.37 12.39
CA SER A 143 15.16 7.80 11.19
C SER A 143 16.43 8.50 11.68
N LEU A 144 17.50 7.72 11.82
CA LEU A 144 18.86 8.23 11.73
C LEU A 144 19.78 7.04 11.42
N GLY A 145 20.35 7.04 10.21
CA GLY A 145 21.39 6.09 9.82
C GLY A 145 22.68 6.34 10.60
N ASP A 146 23.49 5.31 10.78
CA ASP A 146 24.64 5.07 9.90
C ASP A 146 25.35 3.75 10.23
N SER A 147 26.10 3.28 9.24
CA SER A 147 26.88 2.03 9.19
C SER A 147 28.05 1.98 10.19
N VAL A 148 28.44 0.76 10.63
CA VAL A 148 29.82 0.20 10.66
C VAL A 148 29.98 -0.93 11.71
N ALA A 149 30.47 -2.07 11.21
CA ALA A 149 31.25 -3.16 11.82
C ALA A 149 31.28 -3.35 13.36
N GLY A 150 30.96 -4.59 13.78
CA GLY A 150 31.58 -5.23 14.96
C GLY A 150 30.62 -5.94 15.93
N GLY A 151 30.65 -7.28 15.94
CA GLY A 151 30.50 -8.15 17.13
C GLY A 151 29.21 -8.14 17.97
N ILE A 152 28.34 -9.16 17.74
CA ILE A 152 27.68 -10.15 18.68
C ILE A 152 27.35 -9.70 20.14
N PRO A 153 26.23 -10.14 20.83
CA PRO A 153 25.30 -11.23 20.52
C PRO A 153 23.78 -10.95 20.61
N HIS A 154 23.03 -11.85 19.96
CA HIS A 154 21.70 -12.39 20.29
C HIS A 154 20.94 -11.85 21.51
N ARG A 155 19.76 -11.29 21.22
CA ARG A 155 18.53 -11.54 22.01
C ARG A 155 17.36 -11.74 21.05
N GLN A 156 16.91 -12.98 20.91
CA GLN A 156 15.60 -13.29 20.35
C GLN A 156 14.52 -12.68 21.25
N GLN A 157 13.64 -11.87 20.68
CA GLN A 157 12.25 -11.81 21.13
C GLN A 157 11.38 -12.07 19.92
N SER A 158 11.06 -13.34 19.75
CA SER A 158 9.96 -13.81 18.91
C SER A 158 8.67 -13.41 19.61
N VAL A 159 7.86 -12.54 19.00
CA VAL A 159 6.44 -12.44 19.33
C VAL A 159 5.72 -13.13 18.18
N ALA A 160 5.42 -14.41 18.39
CA ALA A 160 4.68 -15.24 17.46
C ALA A 160 3.24 -14.73 17.34
N TRP A 161 2.87 -14.21 16.17
CA TRP A 161 1.48 -14.05 15.78
C TRP A 161 1.07 -15.31 15.00
N SER A 162 0.67 -16.34 15.73
CA SER A 162 0.09 -17.55 15.14
C SER A 162 -1.20 -17.88 15.86
N SER A 163 -2.34 -17.60 15.21
CA SER A 163 -3.55 -18.44 15.21
C SER A 163 -4.74 -17.64 14.69
N TRP A 164 -5.10 -17.81 13.41
CA TRP A 164 -6.49 -17.80 12.92
C TRP A 164 -6.53 -18.58 11.61
N GLN A 165 -6.51 -19.90 11.73
CA GLN A 165 -7.15 -20.81 10.78
C GLN A 165 -8.12 -21.64 11.63
N THR A 166 -9.42 -21.40 11.47
CA THR A 166 -10.40 -22.37 10.98
C THR A 166 -11.69 -21.60 10.67
#